data_AF-A0A2V6CYM0-F1
#
_entry.id   AF-A0A2V6CYM0-F1
#
_cell.length_a   1.000
_cell.length_b   1.000
_cell.length_c   1.000
_cell.angle_alpha   90.00
_cell.angle_beta   90.00
_cell.angle_gamma   90.00
#
_symmetry.space_group_name_H-M   'P 1'
#
loop_
_entity.id
_entity.type
_entity.pdbx_description
1 polymer ?
#
loop_
_entity_poly.entity_id
_entity_poly.type
_entity_poly.pdbx_seq_one_letter_code
_entity_poly.pdbx_strand_id
1 'polypeptide(L)'
;MGDPRNVAHAKKVVQEKHHKHKGSARDGAPVAQPGKKAQLAKKEQTVAEERSVPKTEEAAKTTQQPDPTQLEKSLAVLSKLKELEFHSRGNIEKLAELSLTIEEELKQRTFAEAIGAVYSAQDAFQSKILKLIEDYEAECDRLKPAG
;
A
#
# COMPACT_ATOMS: atom_id res chain seq x y z
N MET A 1 51.76 9.49 13.48
CA MET A 1 51.31 8.72 14.67
C MET A 1 49.85 9.06 14.90
N GLY A 2 48.94 8.11 14.67
CA GLY A 2 47.49 8.29 14.86
C GLY A 2 47.06 7.92 16.27
N ASP A 3 46.04 8.60 16.78
CA ASP A 3 45.52 8.51 18.16
C ASP A 3 45.01 7.08 18.49
N PRO A 4 45.52 6.44 19.57
CA PRO A 4 45.18 5.07 19.96
C PRO A 4 43.79 4.89 20.59
N ARG A 5 42.99 5.96 20.75
CA ARG A 5 41.69 5.89 21.45
C ARG A 5 40.49 5.51 20.57
N ASN A 6 40.68 5.30 19.26
CA ASN A 6 39.56 5.07 18.35
C ASN A 6 39.42 3.63 17.81
N VAL A 7 39.94 2.62 18.53
CA VAL A 7 39.95 1.21 18.06
C VAL A 7 38.82 0.36 18.66
N ALA A 8 37.96 0.92 19.53
CA ALA A 8 37.11 0.10 20.41
C ALA A 8 35.64 -0.12 19.98
N HIS A 9 35.18 0.37 18.82
CA HIS A 9 33.77 0.23 18.42
C HIS A 9 33.53 -0.42 17.05
N ALA A 10 34.43 -1.28 16.59
CA ALA A 10 34.16 -2.20 15.48
C ALA A 10 33.50 -3.50 15.96
N LYS A 11 32.37 -3.43 16.68
CA LYS A 11 31.55 -4.61 16.97
C LYS A 11 30.39 -4.67 15.97
N LYS A 12 30.65 -5.26 14.80
CA LYS A 12 29.59 -5.70 13.88
C LYS A 12 28.85 -6.88 14.52
N VAL A 13 27.60 -6.66 14.95
CA VAL A 13 26.67 -7.76 15.27
C VAL A 13 26.02 -8.15 13.95
N VAL A 14 26.52 -9.22 13.32
CA VAL A 14 25.85 -9.91 12.23
C VAL A 14 25.02 -11.02 12.88
N GLN A 15 23.71 -10.82 12.98
CA GLN A 15 22.79 -11.92 13.29
C GLN A 15 22.48 -12.66 11.99
N GLU A 16 23.19 -13.76 11.77
CA GLU A 16 22.92 -14.71 10.70
C GLU A 16 21.75 -15.62 11.12
N LYS A 17 20.54 -15.33 10.64
CA LYS A 17 19.40 -16.23 10.79
C LYS A 17 19.48 -17.38 9.78
N HIS A 18 20.01 -18.53 10.21
CA HIS A 18 19.85 -19.79 9.48
C HIS A 18 18.47 -20.39 9.76
N HIS A 19 17.57 -20.31 8.79
CA HIS A 19 16.44 -21.23 8.74
C HIS A 19 16.90 -22.57 8.17
N LYS A 20 16.79 -23.58 9.03
CA LYS A 20 17.03 -24.99 8.76
C LYS A 20 15.94 -25.53 7.83
N HIS A 21 16.17 -25.53 6.51
CA HIS A 21 15.31 -26.27 5.58
C HIS A 21 15.70 -27.74 5.60
N LYS A 22 14.90 -28.54 6.29
CA LYS A 22 15.00 -29.99 6.35
C LYS A 22 14.36 -30.60 5.10
N GLY A 23 15.11 -31.42 4.37
CA GLY A 23 14.59 -32.59 3.66
C GLY A 23 14.09 -32.40 2.22
N SER A 24 14.98 -32.68 1.27
CA SER A 24 14.82 -33.68 0.18
C SER A 24 13.42 -34.03 -0.35
N ALA A 25 13.18 -33.74 -1.63
CA ALA A 25 12.80 -34.74 -2.64
C ALA A 25 12.93 -34.13 -4.05
N ARG A 26 13.67 -34.82 -4.92
CA ARG A 26 13.74 -34.60 -6.37
C ARG A 26 12.55 -35.27 -7.07
N ASP A 27 12.35 -34.80 -8.30
CA ASP A 27 11.85 -35.53 -9.48
C ASP A 27 10.35 -35.51 -9.81
N GLY A 28 10.07 -35.11 -11.06
CA GLY A 28 8.97 -35.65 -11.85
C GLY A 28 7.79 -34.73 -12.17
N ALA A 29 7.89 -33.94 -13.24
CA ALA A 29 6.72 -33.59 -14.06
C ALA A 29 6.22 -34.86 -14.79
N PRO A 30 4.91 -35.01 -15.11
CA PRO A 30 4.46 -34.52 -16.42
C PRO A 30 2.99 -34.02 -16.51
N VAL A 31 2.79 -33.01 -17.39
CA VAL A 31 1.81 -32.88 -18.49
C VAL A 31 0.36 -33.42 -18.33
N ALA A 32 -0.58 -32.46 -18.35
CA ALA A 32 -1.89 -32.35 -19.07
C ALA A 32 -2.81 -33.57 -19.32
N GLN A 33 -4.11 -33.46 -19.00
CA GLN A 33 -5.20 -33.10 -19.94
C GLN A 33 -6.64 -33.20 -19.33
N PRO A 34 -7.67 -32.61 -19.99
CA PRO A 34 -8.90 -32.10 -19.36
C PRO A 34 -10.19 -32.89 -19.67
N GLY A 35 -11.23 -32.63 -18.87
CA GLY A 35 -12.63 -32.59 -19.31
C GLY A 35 -13.53 -33.79 -18.99
N LYS A 36 -14.66 -33.51 -18.29
CA LYS A 36 -16.00 -34.10 -18.53
C LYS A 36 -17.10 -33.36 -17.73
N LYS A 37 -17.88 -32.56 -18.46
CA LYS A 37 -19.36 -32.33 -18.47
C LYS A 37 -20.14 -32.62 -17.16
N ALA A 38 -20.80 -31.65 -16.51
CA ALA A 38 -22.06 -30.96 -16.84
C ALA A 38 -23.37 -31.77 -16.61
N GLN A 39 -24.39 -31.07 -16.08
CA GLN A 39 -25.81 -31.42 -15.82
C GLN A 39 -26.07 -32.04 -14.42
N LEU A 40 -27.10 -31.66 -13.64
CA LEU A 40 -28.46 -31.22 -13.98
C LEU A 40 -28.98 -30.11 -13.04
N ALA A 41 -29.89 -29.31 -13.59
CA ALA A 41 -30.76 -28.36 -12.89
C ALA A 41 -32.18 -28.93 -12.68
N LYS A 42 -32.97 -28.17 -11.89
CA LYS A 42 -34.43 -28.19 -11.64
C LYS A 42 -34.92 -29.11 -10.52
N LYS A 43 -35.99 -28.80 -9.77
CA LYS A 43 -36.82 -27.60 -9.45
C LYS A 43 -38.01 -28.19 -8.66
N GLU A 44 -38.43 -27.58 -7.55
CA GLU A 44 -39.81 -27.52 -6.99
C GLU A 44 -39.68 -27.02 -5.53
N GLN A 45 -39.92 -25.74 -5.20
CA GLN A 45 -41.20 -25.05 -4.95
C GLN A 45 -42.17 -25.78 -3.99
N THR A 46 -42.31 -25.25 -2.77
CA THR A 46 -43.62 -24.96 -2.14
C THR A 46 -43.48 -23.79 -1.16
N VAL A 47 -44.47 -22.90 -1.20
CA VAL A 47 -44.61 -21.59 -0.58
C VAL A 47 -45.58 -21.68 0.62
N ALA A 48 -45.39 -20.80 1.62
CA ALA A 48 -46.39 -20.06 2.43
C ALA A 48 -45.86 -19.88 3.87
N GLU A 49 -45.48 -18.65 4.27
CA GLU A 49 -46.27 -17.69 5.10
C GLU A 49 -46.44 -18.20 6.56
N GLU A 50 -46.19 -17.47 7.65
CA GLU A 50 -46.29 -16.04 7.96
C GLU A 50 -45.69 -15.80 9.37
N ARG A 51 -45.36 -14.53 9.70
CA ARG A 51 -45.05 -13.97 11.05
C ARG A 51 -43.76 -14.45 11.73
N SER A 52 -42.80 -13.56 12.00
CA SER A 52 -42.99 -12.50 12.99
C SER A 52 -41.96 -11.39 12.81
N VAL A 53 -42.44 -10.16 12.74
CA VAL A 53 -41.64 -8.95 12.95
C VAL A 53 -41.59 -8.69 14.46
N PRO A 54 -40.42 -8.42 15.03
CA PRO A 54 -40.29 -7.34 16.00
C PRO A 54 -39.28 -6.33 15.45
N LYS A 55 -39.73 -5.11 15.15
CA LYS A 55 -39.69 -3.96 16.06
C LYS A 55 -38.30 -3.31 16.05
N THR A 56 -38.22 -2.25 15.25
CA THR A 56 -37.49 -1.01 15.55
C THR A 56 -36.07 -1.16 16.11
N GLU A 57 -35.07 -1.06 15.23
CA GLU A 57 -33.82 -0.36 15.53
C GLU A 57 -33.66 0.78 14.52
N GLU A 58 -34.50 1.80 14.71
CA GLU A 58 -34.06 3.15 14.45
C GLU A 58 -32.97 3.49 15.48
N ALA A 59 -31.94 4.20 15.04
CA ALA A 59 -30.91 4.85 15.87
C ALA A 59 -29.82 3.96 16.48
N ALA A 60 -28.90 3.51 15.62
CA ALA A 60 -27.48 3.61 15.95
C ALA A 60 -26.81 4.61 14.99
N LYS A 61 -27.19 5.89 15.11
CA LYS A 61 -26.16 6.93 15.07
C LYS A 61 -25.20 6.55 16.19
N THR A 62 -24.13 5.83 15.87
CA THR A 62 -22.97 5.76 16.74
C THR A 62 -22.46 7.19 16.84
N THR A 63 -23.02 7.93 17.78
CA THR A 63 -22.37 9.04 18.45
C THR A 63 -21.25 8.44 19.30
N GLN A 64 -20.34 7.71 18.65
CA GLN A 64 -19.10 7.28 19.27
C GLN A 64 -18.34 8.58 19.41
N GLN A 65 -18.26 9.08 20.65
CA GLN A 65 -17.37 10.19 20.93
C GLN A 65 -15.99 9.83 20.35
N PRO A 66 -15.36 10.76 19.61
CA PRO A 66 -14.08 10.46 18.99
C PRO A 66 -13.10 10.02 20.06
N ASP A 67 -12.63 8.78 19.94
CA ASP A 67 -11.58 8.27 20.81
C ASP A 67 -10.33 9.12 20.58
N PRO A 68 -9.82 9.86 21.59
CA PRO A 68 -8.63 10.70 21.43
C PRO A 68 -7.44 9.91 20.86
N THR A 69 -7.33 8.62 21.21
CA THR A 69 -6.27 7.75 20.69
C THR A 69 -6.46 7.39 19.21
N GLN A 70 -7.69 7.40 18.71
CA GLN A 70 -7.98 7.23 17.28
C GLN A 70 -7.58 8.47 16.48
N LEU A 71 -7.86 9.67 17.02
CA LEU A 71 -7.44 10.92 16.39
C LEU A 71 -5.91 11.02 16.32
N GLU A 72 -5.20 10.71 17.41
CA GLU A 72 -3.73 10.67 17.44
C GLU A 72 -3.14 9.71 16.39
N LYS A 73 -3.68 8.49 16.27
CA LYS A 73 -3.27 7.54 15.24
C LYS A 73 -3.54 8.07 13.84
N SER A 74 -4.67 8.73 13.63
CA SER A 74 -5.03 9.30 12.33
C SER A 74 -4.07 10.42 11.95
N LEU A 75 -3.72 11.31 12.88
CA LEU A 75 -2.71 12.37 12.66
C LEU A 75 -1.31 11.80 12.35
N ALA A 76 -0.94 10.67 12.93
CA ALA A 76 0.30 9.98 12.58
C ALA A 76 0.29 9.45 11.14
N VAL A 77 -0.84 8.87 10.68
CA VAL A 77 -1.01 8.45 9.28
C VAL A 77 -0.96 9.67 8.35
N LEU A 78 -1.65 10.75 8.68
CA LEU A 78 -1.61 12.00 7.92
C LEU A 78 -0.18 12.53 7.77
N SER A 79 0.61 12.50 8.85
CA SER A 79 2.01 12.89 8.84
C SER A 79 2.83 12.05 7.85
N LYS A 80 2.57 10.74 7.77
CA LYS A 80 3.21 9.85 6.79
C LYS A 80 2.76 10.10 5.36
N LEU A 81 1.49 10.41 5.13
CA LEU A 81 1.01 10.79 3.80
C LEU A 81 1.71 12.07 3.31
N LYS A 82 1.86 13.08 4.18
CA LYS A 82 2.59 14.31 3.88
C LYS A 82 4.07 14.08 3.60
N GLU A 83 4.72 13.18 4.34
CA GLU A 83 6.10 12.76 4.07
C GLU A 83 6.24 12.12 2.68
N LEU A 84 5.30 11.25 2.29
CA LEU A 84 5.28 10.63 0.95
C LEU A 84 5.07 11.66 -0.16
N GLU A 85 4.19 12.64 0.06
CA GLU A 85 3.97 13.77 -0.87
C GLU A 85 5.24 14.60 -1.07
N PHE A 86 5.94 14.94 0.02
CA PHE A 86 7.20 15.67 -0.05
C PHE A 86 8.26 14.92 -0.85
N HIS A 87 8.42 13.62 -0.58
CA HIS A 87 9.35 12.79 -1.35
C HIS A 87 8.95 12.66 -2.82
N SER A 88 7.66 12.58 -3.10
CA SER A 88 7.15 12.51 -4.46
C SER A 88 7.48 13.76 -5.27
N ARG A 89 7.35 14.96 -4.69
CA ARG A 89 7.81 16.21 -5.33
C ARG A 89 9.29 16.17 -5.65
N GLY A 90 10.12 15.77 -4.69
CA GLY A 90 11.56 15.63 -4.91
C GLY A 90 11.91 14.57 -5.96
N ASN A 91 11.09 13.52 -6.11
CA ASN A 91 11.27 12.52 -7.17
C ASN A 91 10.96 13.09 -8.55
N ILE A 92 9.93 13.93 -8.70
CA ILE A 92 9.61 14.59 -9.97
C ILE A 92 10.80 15.44 -10.44
N GLU A 93 11.38 16.24 -9.54
CA GLU A 93 12.54 17.08 -9.85
C GLU A 93 13.75 16.23 -10.29
N LYS A 94 14.06 15.17 -9.56
CA LYS A 94 15.16 14.24 -9.90
C LYS A 94 14.91 13.51 -11.22
N LEU A 95 13.68 13.08 -11.48
CA LEU A 95 13.33 12.42 -12.74
C LEU A 95 13.45 13.37 -13.92
N ALA A 96 13.11 14.65 -13.76
CA ALA A 96 13.32 15.65 -14.80
C ALA A 96 14.82 15.85 -15.10
N GLU A 97 15.65 15.96 -14.07
CA GLU A 97 17.11 16.06 -14.22
C GLU A 97 17.69 14.84 -14.94
N LEU A 98 17.34 13.63 -14.49
CA LEU A 98 17.78 12.38 -15.13
C LEU A 98 17.32 12.27 -16.58
N SER A 99 16.11 12.75 -16.89
CA SER A 99 15.58 12.73 -18.26
C SER A 99 16.46 13.54 -19.21
N LEU A 100 16.87 14.75 -18.79
CA LEU A 100 17.78 15.60 -19.57
C LEU A 100 19.14 14.93 -19.77
N THR A 101 19.74 14.41 -18.70
CA THR A 101 21.05 13.72 -18.79
C THR A 101 21.00 12.50 -19.71
N ILE A 102 19.94 11.68 -19.62
CA ILE A 102 19.78 10.48 -20.46
C ILE A 102 19.67 10.85 -21.94
N GLU A 103 18.90 11.90 -22.26
CA GLU A 103 18.74 12.37 -23.64
C GLU A 103 20.05 12.91 -24.21
N GLU A 104 20.83 13.65 -23.41
CA GLU A 104 22.13 14.22 -23.80
C GLU A 104 23.22 13.17 -23.99
N GLU A 105 23.36 12.23 -23.05
CA GLU A 105 24.46 11.26 -23.01
C GLU A 105 24.23 10.06 -23.93
N LEU A 106 23.06 9.41 -23.80
CA LEU A 106 22.84 8.12 -24.42
C LEU A 106 22.24 8.25 -25.83
N LYS A 107 21.50 9.33 -26.11
CA LYS A 107 20.81 9.57 -27.39
C LYS A 107 19.97 8.36 -27.87
N GLN A 108 19.53 7.52 -26.93
CA GLN A 108 18.74 6.33 -27.19
C GLN A 108 17.29 6.56 -26.79
N ARG A 109 16.41 6.51 -27.80
CA ARG A 109 14.97 6.77 -27.64
C ARG A 109 14.30 5.84 -26.64
N THR A 110 14.74 4.58 -26.52
CA THR A 110 14.18 3.61 -25.57
C THR A 110 14.28 4.09 -24.12
N PHE A 111 15.40 4.68 -23.72
CA PHE A 111 15.57 5.18 -22.36
C PHE A 111 14.81 6.48 -22.13
N ALA A 112 14.73 7.36 -23.13
CA ALA A 112 13.90 8.56 -23.08
C ALA A 112 12.40 8.23 -22.90
N GLU A 113 11.90 7.22 -23.63
CA GLU A 113 10.52 6.75 -23.47
C GLU A 113 10.29 6.11 -22.09
N ALA A 114 11.23 5.29 -21.61
CA ALA A 114 11.13 4.66 -20.31
C ALA A 114 11.13 5.68 -19.15
N ILE A 115 12.05 6.66 -19.16
CA ILE A 115 12.13 7.68 -18.11
C ILE A 115 10.92 8.62 -18.17
N GLY A 116 10.43 8.96 -19.36
CA GLY A 116 9.20 9.71 -19.53
C GLY A 116 7.98 9.01 -18.92
N ALA A 117 7.85 7.69 -19.13
CA ALA A 117 6.78 6.90 -18.51
C ALA A 117 6.88 6.89 -16.97
N VAL A 118 8.08 6.78 -16.42
CA VAL A 118 8.31 6.85 -14.96
C VAL A 118 7.97 8.24 -14.43
N TYR A 119 8.38 9.30 -15.12
CA TYR A 119 8.03 10.68 -14.78
C TYR A 119 6.51 10.89 -14.74
N SER A 120 5.80 10.49 -15.80
CA SER A 120 4.33 10.62 -15.86
C SER A 120 3.64 9.82 -14.75
N ALA A 121 4.13 8.63 -14.41
CA ALA A 121 3.59 7.85 -13.30
C ALA A 121 3.80 8.55 -11.95
N GLN A 122 4.96 9.18 -11.74
CA GLN A 122 5.26 9.94 -10.53
C GLN A 122 4.39 11.19 -10.41
N ASP A 123 4.18 11.93 -11.51
CA ASP A 123 3.29 13.10 -11.54
C ASP A 123 1.82 12.71 -11.24
N ALA A 124 1.35 11.61 -11.80
CA ALA A 124 0.04 11.06 -11.50
C ALA A 124 -0.08 10.60 -10.03
N PHE A 125 0.99 10.02 -9.46
CA PHE A 125 1.04 9.70 -8.03
C PHE A 125 0.97 10.96 -7.17
N GLN A 126 1.73 12.01 -7.52
CA GLN A 126 1.74 13.29 -6.82
C GLN A 126 0.34 13.93 -6.75
N SER A 127 -0.38 13.93 -7.87
CA SER A 127 -1.76 14.45 -7.91
C SER A 127 -2.70 13.65 -6.98
N LYS A 128 -2.56 12.33 -6.98
CA LYS A 128 -3.41 11.44 -6.15
C LYS A 128 -3.10 11.53 -4.66
N ILE A 129 -1.83 11.62 -4.28
CA ILE A 129 -1.44 11.73 -2.87
C ILE A 129 -1.88 13.07 -2.28
N LEU A 130 -1.82 14.16 -3.05
CA LEU A 130 -2.36 15.46 -2.64
C LEU A 130 -3.87 15.38 -2.36
N LYS A 131 -4.64 14.79 -3.26
CA LYS A 131 -6.08 14.61 -3.07
C LYS A 131 -6.39 13.74 -1.84
N LEU A 132 -5.64 12.65 -1.68
CA LEU A 132 -5.80 11.76 -0.52
C LEU A 132 -5.50 12.48 0.79
N ILE A 133 -4.46 13.32 0.84
CA ILE A 133 -4.15 14.13 2.03
C ILE A 133 -5.31 15.07 2.35
N GLU A 134 -5.83 15.80 1.35
CA GLU A 134 -6.96 16.73 1.55
C GLU A 134 -8.20 16.00 2.11
N ASP A 135 -8.56 14.85 1.53
CA ASP A 135 -9.70 14.05 2.00
C ASP A 135 -9.48 13.50 3.41
N TYR A 136 -8.24 13.10 3.72
CA TYR A 136 -7.87 12.57 5.03
C TYR A 136 -7.81 13.66 6.11
N GLU A 137 -7.42 14.88 5.76
CA GLU A 137 -7.47 16.05 6.65
C GLU A 137 -8.92 16.37 7.03
N ALA A 138 -9.83 16.42 6.05
CA ALA A 138 -11.25 16.64 6.31
C ALA A 138 -11.85 15.55 7.23
N GLU A 139 -11.39 14.31 7.09
CA GLU A 139 -11.76 13.21 7.99
C GLU A 139 -11.21 13.41 9.40
N CYS A 140 -9.95 13.80 9.55
CA CYS A 140 -9.35 14.13 10.85
C CYS A 140 -10.11 15.27 11.56
N ASP A 141 -10.53 16.29 10.81
CA ASP A 141 -11.30 17.42 11.35
C ASP A 141 -12.68 16.99 11.83
N ARG A 142 -13.34 16.03 11.15
CA ARG A 142 -14.61 15.44 11.61
C ARG A 142 -14.46 14.65 12.90
N LEU A 143 -13.31 14.00 13.10
CA LEU A 143 -12.99 13.26 14.33
C LEU A 143 -12.60 14.20 15.48
N LYS A 144 -12.41 15.49 15.25
CA LYS A 144 -12.08 16.42 16.33
C LYS A 144 -13.33 16.66 17.19
N PRO A 145 -13.25 16.57 18.53
CA PRO A 145 -14.38 16.91 19.37
C PRO A 145 -14.75 18.39 19.18
N ALA A 146 -16.04 18.68 19.07
CA ALA A 146 -16.55 20.05 19.08
C ALA A 146 -16.26 20.65 20.46
N GLY A 147 -15.27 21.53 20.52
CA GLY A 147 -14.94 22.35 21.69
C GLY A 147 -15.87 23.54 21.80
#